data_AF-A0A3D4FUE8-F1
#
_entry.id   AF-A0A3D4FUE8-F1
#
_cell.length_a   1.000
_cell.length_b   1.000
_cell.length_c   1.000
_cell.angle_alpha   90.00
_cell.angle_beta   90.00
_cell.angle_gamma   90.00
#
_symmetry.space_group_name_H-M   'P 1'
#
loop_
_entity.id
_entity.type
_entity.pdbx_description
1 polymer ?
#
loop_
_entity_poly.entity_id
_entity_poly.type
_entity_poly.pdbx_seq_one_letter_code
_entity_poly.pdbx_strand_id
1 'polypeptide(L)'
;MLEPLKGEGRALVAVEPVTGDVRVAVRRALEGAEWRRVVPRGADVSLKVNLGWDLFIPGSITSPLVAEALILELREHVNSIYMVEADQVLEDVESAFYRSGMAAVCRRTGVKWVNMERTPAVAVARPDNVILRDVRIPQILRDTVLITVPVMKTHAKTVITGALKNQWGCLSKMRHEYHLVLDDALSDLNQVVRPVLSVMDGTVGLEGNGPKSGRPRLADRILCSSDPVALDTVQAICMGIDPARIPHLVRCAERGIGVADRTRIDVRGLVPEESVVPFLPARHNAVSMVENVLRKSSLKRLFFDTPIFRICLLGAKVYYRLWVAIYAKQHWRRIRAHEVYGPQWRDDWTGLSSTPPSPHD
;
A
#
# COMPACT_ATOMS: atom_id res chain seq x y z
N MET A 1 21.78 8.05 7.66
CA MET A 1 21.34 7.01 6.71
C MET A 1 21.71 5.70 7.38
N LEU A 2 20.75 5.05 8.04
CA LEU A 2 20.99 3.79 8.74
C LEU A 2 21.25 2.73 7.67
N GLU A 3 22.42 2.08 7.71
CA GLU A 3 22.67 0.90 6.89
C GLU A 3 21.64 -0.18 7.23
N PRO A 4 21.16 -0.97 6.25
CA PRO A 4 20.37 -2.14 6.55
C PRO A 4 21.18 -3.03 7.49
N LEU A 5 20.54 -3.56 8.54
CA LEU A 5 21.09 -4.67 9.30
C LEU A 5 21.31 -5.83 8.32
N LYS A 6 22.52 -5.94 7.74
CA LYS A 6 23.02 -7.17 7.14
C LYS A 6 23.34 -8.12 8.28
N GLY A 7 22.29 -8.62 8.92
CA GLY A 7 22.38 -9.78 9.79
C GLY A 7 22.63 -11.01 8.92
N GLU A 8 23.61 -11.82 9.32
CA GLU A 8 23.77 -13.20 8.88
C GLU A 8 22.49 -13.98 9.18
N GLY A 9 21.51 -14.01 8.26
CA GLY A 9 20.26 -14.70 8.52
C GLY A 9 19.16 -14.26 7.57
N ARG A 10 18.29 -15.20 7.23
CA ARG A 10 17.18 -15.07 6.28
C ARG A 10 16.31 -13.82 6.52
N ALA A 11 15.71 -13.28 5.46
CA ALA A 11 14.69 -12.23 5.61
C ALA A 11 13.49 -12.79 6.37
N LEU A 12 12.89 -12.01 7.26
CA LEU A 12 11.82 -12.47 8.14
C LEU A 12 10.48 -11.88 7.71
N VAL A 13 9.46 -12.72 7.54
CA VAL A 13 8.08 -12.29 7.25
C VAL A 13 7.12 -12.95 8.23
N ALA A 14 6.37 -12.16 8.98
CA ALA A 14 5.24 -12.65 9.77
C ALA A 14 3.97 -12.64 8.91
N VAL A 15 3.19 -13.70 8.97
CA VAL A 15 1.89 -13.86 8.30
C VAL A 15 0.88 -14.32 9.34
N GLU A 16 0.10 -13.39 9.89
CA GLU A 16 -0.83 -13.70 10.98
C GLU A 16 -2.27 -13.74 10.50
N PRO A 17 -3.05 -14.77 10.87
CA PRO A 17 -4.47 -14.82 10.54
C PRO A 17 -5.26 -13.79 11.36
N VAL A 18 -6.36 -13.32 10.79
CA VAL A 18 -7.33 -12.47 11.49
C VAL A 18 -8.55 -13.32 11.85
N THR A 19 -8.58 -13.86 13.06
CA THR A 19 -9.65 -14.73 13.58
C THR A 19 -10.56 -13.99 14.57
N GLY A 20 -11.00 -12.78 14.23
CA GLY A 20 -11.76 -11.91 15.12
C GLY A 20 -11.15 -10.52 15.22
N ASP A 21 -10.57 -10.17 16.36
CA ASP A 21 -10.02 -8.83 16.58
C ASP A 21 -8.71 -8.59 15.81
N VAL A 22 -8.74 -7.61 14.89
CA VAL A 22 -7.58 -7.21 14.09
C VAL A 22 -6.39 -6.74 14.95
N ARG A 23 -6.63 -6.23 16.17
CA ARG A 23 -5.57 -5.78 17.08
C ARG A 23 -4.63 -6.91 17.44
N VAL A 24 -5.19 -8.10 17.69
CA VAL A 24 -4.40 -9.30 18.03
C VAL A 24 -3.52 -9.70 16.86
N ALA A 25 -4.06 -9.72 15.64
CA ALA A 25 -3.31 -10.06 14.44
C ALA A 25 -2.21 -9.02 14.13
N VAL A 26 -2.49 -7.72 14.26
CA VAL A 26 -1.49 -6.66 14.08
C VAL A 26 -0.37 -6.80 15.10
N ARG A 27 -0.68 -6.99 16.39
CA ARG A 27 0.33 -7.19 17.44
C ARG A 27 1.19 -8.42 17.14
N ARG A 28 0.58 -9.57 16.87
CA ARG A 28 1.32 -10.80 16.56
C ARG A 28 2.19 -10.63 15.32
N ALA A 29 1.72 -9.94 14.28
CA ALA A 29 2.50 -9.73 13.06
C ALA A 29 3.70 -8.82 13.33
N LEU A 30 3.52 -7.77 14.13
CA LEU A 30 4.59 -6.90 14.60
C LEU A 30 5.64 -7.70 15.40
N GLU A 31 5.23 -8.45 16.41
CA GLU A 31 6.15 -9.28 17.22
C GLU A 31 6.86 -10.34 16.38
N GLY A 32 6.12 -11.01 15.49
CA GLY A 32 6.65 -12.01 14.57
C GLY A 32 7.72 -11.45 13.64
N ALA A 33 7.59 -10.18 13.23
CA ALA A 33 8.58 -9.47 12.42
C ALA A 33 9.66 -8.75 13.24
N GLU A 34 9.67 -8.93 14.56
CA GLU A 34 10.64 -8.34 15.50
C GLU A 34 10.76 -6.81 15.37
N TRP A 35 9.62 -6.14 15.16
CA TRP A 35 9.55 -4.75 14.75
C TRP A 35 10.33 -3.77 15.65
N ARG A 36 10.41 -4.03 16.97
CA ARG A 36 11.14 -3.18 17.92
C ARG A 36 12.66 -3.16 17.68
N ARG A 37 13.21 -4.13 16.95
CA ARG A 37 14.62 -4.16 16.55
C ARG A 37 14.91 -3.17 15.41
N VAL A 38 13.92 -2.87 14.57
CA VAL A 38 14.09 -2.05 13.36
C VAL A 38 13.46 -0.66 13.47
N VAL A 39 12.45 -0.48 14.32
CA VAL A 39 11.86 0.83 14.62
C VAL A 39 12.54 1.40 15.88
N PRO A 40 13.34 2.48 15.78
CA PRO A 40 14.02 3.04 16.94
C PRO A 40 13.04 3.55 18.00
N ARG A 41 13.35 3.31 19.27
CA ARG A 41 12.57 3.85 20.39
C ARG A 41 12.62 5.38 20.39
N GLY A 42 11.48 6.03 20.55
CA GLY A 42 11.37 7.49 20.53
C GLY A 42 11.51 8.11 19.14
N ALA A 43 11.46 7.34 18.05
CA ALA A 43 11.49 7.89 16.70
C ALA A 43 10.23 8.71 16.39
N ASP A 44 10.36 9.70 15.51
CA ASP A 44 9.21 10.27 14.80
C ASP A 44 8.93 9.43 13.56
N VAL A 45 7.68 9.01 13.36
CA VAL A 45 7.30 8.03 12.34
C VAL A 45 6.37 8.63 11.30
N SER A 46 6.73 8.49 10.02
CA SER A 46 5.78 8.61 8.91
C SER A 46 5.09 7.28 8.67
N LEU A 47 3.80 7.20 8.97
CA LEU A 47 2.94 6.06 8.71
C LEU A 47 2.26 6.24 7.34
N LYS A 48 2.88 5.65 6.31
CA LYS A 48 2.46 5.77 4.91
C LYS A 48 1.36 4.77 4.59
N VAL A 49 0.10 5.21 4.74
CA VAL A 49 -1.08 4.45 4.32
C VAL A 49 -1.17 4.38 2.78
N ASN A 50 -2.11 3.58 2.26
CA ASN A 50 -2.51 3.56 0.85
C ASN A 50 -3.87 4.26 0.72
N LEU A 51 -3.88 5.52 0.26
CA LEU A 51 -5.13 6.19 -0.13
C LEU A 51 -5.08 6.46 -1.64
N GLY A 52 -6.01 5.81 -2.34
CA GLY A 52 -5.91 5.62 -3.78
C GLY A 52 -6.92 6.39 -4.63
N TRP A 53 -8.05 6.71 -4.00
CA TRP A 53 -9.29 6.99 -4.69
C TRP A 53 -10.26 7.64 -3.70
N ASP A 54 -10.69 8.88 -3.96
CA ASP A 54 -11.96 9.00 -4.66
C ASP A 54 -13.12 8.17 -4.10
N LEU A 55 -13.56 7.23 -4.92
CA LEU A 55 -14.63 6.31 -4.62
C LEU A 55 -14.18 5.30 -3.58
N PHE A 56 -14.94 5.21 -2.50
CA PHE A 56 -14.72 4.17 -1.50
C PHE A 56 -14.98 2.78 -2.11
N ILE A 57 -13.96 1.92 -2.08
CA ILE A 57 -14.02 0.51 -2.49
C ILE A 57 -13.34 -0.30 -1.36
N PRO A 58 -14.03 -1.20 -0.65
CA PRO A 58 -13.37 -2.04 0.35
C PRO A 58 -12.17 -2.78 -0.25
N GLY A 59 -11.03 -2.73 0.45
CA GLY A 59 -9.76 -3.31 0.01
C GLY A 59 -9.00 -2.55 -1.08
N SER A 60 -9.49 -1.41 -1.58
CA SER A 60 -8.67 -0.55 -2.45
C SER A 60 -7.68 0.33 -1.70
N ILE A 61 -7.98 0.61 -0.42
CA ILE A 61 -7.27 1.51 0.49
C ILE A 61 -7.02 0.82 1.83
N THR A 62 -6.04 1.31 2.59
CA THR A 62 -5.74 0.77 3.93
C THR A 62 -6.97 0.87 4.82
N SER A 63 -7.30 -0.23 5.50
CA SER A 63 -8.38 -0.31 6.48
C SER A 63 -8.17 0.68 7.63
N PRO A 64 -9.16 1.54 7.94
CA PRO A 64 -9.20 2.29 9.20
C PRO A 64 -8.95 1.45 10.45
N LEU A 65 -9.49 0.23 10.51
CA LEU A 65 -9.25 -0.70 11.62
C LEU A 65 -7.78 -1.07 11.76
N VAL A 66 -7.13 -1.47 10.67
CA VAL A 66 -5.71 -1.84 10.67
C VAL A 66 -4.84 -0.64 11.01
N ALA A 67 -5.14 0.53 10.44
CA ALA A 67 -4.41 1.76 10.75
C ALA A 67 -4.53 2.15 12.24
N GLU A 68 -5.74 2.10 12.80
CA GLU A 68 -5.97 2.42 14.22
C GLU A 68 -5.26 1.42 15.15
N ALA A 69 -5.36 0.12 14.86
CA ALA A 69 -4.66 -0.93 15.61
C ALA A 69 -3.13 -0.72 15.57
N LEU A 70 -2.57 -0.43 14.40
CA LEU A 70 -1.14 -0.19 14.25
C LEU A 70 -0.69 1.07 15.01
N ILE A 71 -1.47 2.15 14.97
CA ILE A 71 -1.16 3.36 15.75
C ILE A 71 -1.21 3.09 17.25
N LEU A 72 -2.14 2.26 17.73
CA LEU A 72 -2.22 1.85 19.14
C LEU A 72 -1.00 1.05 19.59
N GLU A 73 -0.51 0.12 18.76
CA GLU A 73 0.68 -0.69 19.10
C GLU A 73 1.98 0.12 19.01
N LEU A 74 2.08 1.09 18.09
CA LEU A 74 3.31 1.88 17.91
C LEU A 74 3.48 2.98 18.97
N ARG A 75 2.39 3.62 19.43
CA ARG A 75 2.46 4.88 20.21
C ARG A 75 3.20 4.80 21.53
N GLU A 76 3.33 3.62 22.13
CA GLU A 76 4.07 3.43 23.39
C GLU A 76 5.59 3.35 23.17
N HIS A 77 6.03 3.12 21.93
CA HIS A 77 7.44 2.94 21.58
C HIS A 77 8.04 4.14 20.86
N VAL A 78 7.23 4.93 20.15
CA VAL A 78 7.67 6.04 19.29
C VAL A 78 7.28 7.40 19.88
N ASN A 79 7.93 8.49 19.45
CA ASN A 79 7.65 9.84 19.97
C ASN A 79 6.41 10.45 19.33
N SER A 80 6.38 10.51 17.99
CA SER A 80 5.26 11.05 17.23
C SER A 80 4.94 10.16 16.03
N ILE A 81 3.66 10.10 15.67
CA ILE A 81 3.19 9.44 14.44
C ILE A 81 2.54 10.49 13.55
N TYR A 82 2.96 10.52 12.29
CA TYR A 82 2.42 11.31 11.21
C TYR A 82 1.81 10.34 10.20
N MET A 83 0.50 10.39 10.00
CA MET A 83 -0.11 9.65 8.91
C MET A 83 0.07 10.41 7.61
N VAL A 84 0.65 9.76 6.60
CA VAL A 84 1.07 10.44 5.37
C VAL A 84 0.55 9.76 4.11
N GLU A 85 0.23 10.56 3.09
CA GLU A 85 -0.04 10.13 1.71
C GLU A 85 0.03 11.36 0.78
N ALA A 86 0.08 11.16 -0.54
CA ALA A 86 0.08 12.24 -1.53
C ALA A 86 -1.07 12.11 -2.55
N ASP A 87 -1.35 13.23 -3.22
CA ASP A 87 -2.26 13.34 -4.35
C ASP A 87 -2.01 12.28 -5.43
N GLN A 88 -3.09 11.93 -6.15
CA GLN A 88 -3.00 11.23 -7.43
C GLN A 88 -3.42 12.16 -8.57
N VAL A 89 -2.99 11.87 -9.80
CA VAL A 89 -3.38 12.65 -10.99
C VAL A 89 -4.87 12.93 -11.08
N LEU A 90 -5.69 11.93 -10.78
CA LEU A 90 -7.14 12.04 -10.86
C LEU A 90 -7.76 12.64 -9.60
N GLU A 91 -7.14 12.49 -8.43
CA GLU A 91 -7.81 12.73 -7.14
C GLU A 91 -6.91 13.51 -6.16
N ASP A 92 -7.52 14.49 -5.49
CA ASP A 92 -6.97 15.10 -4.28
C ASP A 92 -7.08 14.08 -3.13
N VAL A 93 -5.95 13.82 -2.46
CA VAL A 93 -5.88 12.83 -1.37
C VAL A 93 -6.76 13.22 -0.19
N GLU A 94 -7.06 14.51 0.03
CA GLU A 94 -7.94 14.95 1.11
C GLU A 94 -9.33 14.30 1.01
N SER A 95 -9.87 14.20 -0.21
CA SER A 95 -11.19 13.57 -0.41
C SER A 95 -11.15 12.09 0.01
N ALA A 96 -10.09 11.37 -0.38
CA ALA A 96 -9.90 9.98 0.01
C ALA A 96 -9.70 9.83 1.53
N PHE A 97 -8.98 10.76 2.16
CA PHE A 97 -8.74 10.78 3.61
C PHE A 97 -10.04 10.89 4.43
N TYR A 98 -10.97 11.77 4.04
CA TYR A 98 -12.27 11.87 4.70
C TYR A 98 -13.17 10.67 4.38
N ARG A 99 -13.29 10.30 3.10
CA ARG A 99 -14.22 9.24 2.66
C ARG A 99 -13.83 7.83 3.10
N SER A 100 -12.55 7.60 3.36
CA SER A 100 -12.04 6.32 3.85
C SER A 100 -12.37 6.07 5.32
N GLY A 101 -12.70 7.12 6.09
CA GLY A 101 -12.78 7.05 7.56
C GLY A 101 -11.44 7.31 8.25
N MET A 102 -10.36 7.55 7.49
CA MET A 102 -9.03 7.75 8.04
C MET A 102 -8.91 9.07 8.84
N ALA A 103 -9.68 10.08 8.46
CA ALA A 103 -9.83 11.31 9.25
C ALA A 103 -10.39 11.06 10.65
N ALA A 104 -11.31 10.10 10.79
CA ALA A 104 -11.85 9.73 12.10
C ALA A 104 -10.79 9.01 12.95
N VAL A 105 -9.98 8.13 12.34
CA VAL A 105 -8.85 7.47 13.01
C VAL A 105 -7.85 8.50 13.54
N CYS A 106 -7.43 9.46 12.71
CA CYS A 106 -6.50 10.52 13.15
C CYS A 106 -7.08 11.32 14.32
N ARG A 107 -8.37 11.69 14.26
CA ARG A 107 -9.03 12.43 15.34
C ARG A 107 -9.08 11.65 16.66
N ARG A 108 -9.42 10.36 16.62
CA ARG A 108 -9.50 9.51 17.83
C ARG A 108 -8.14 9.23 18.45
N THR A 109 -7.14 9.03 17.61
CA THR A 109 -5.79 8.65 18.05
C THR A 109 -4.87 9.84 18.34
N GLY A 110 -5.26 11.05 17.93
CA GLY A 110 -4.42 12.25 18.04
C GLY A 110 -3.29 12.33 17.02
N VAL A 111 -3.22 11.40 16.07
CA VAL A 111 -2.20 11.37 15.01
C VAL A 111 -2.39 12.51 14.03
N LYS A 112 -1.28 13.13 13.62
CA LYS A 112 -1.27 14.23 12.65
C LYS A 112 -1.38 13.69 11.23
N TRP A 113 -2.31 14.22 10.45
CA TRP A 113 -2.41 13.98 9.01
C TRP A 113 -1.48 14.90 8.23
N VAL A 114 -0.77 14.36 7.23
CA VAL A 114 0.10 15.12 6.34
C VAL A 114 -0.16 14.71 4.89
N ASN A 115 -0.75 15.63 4.12
CA ASN A 115 -0.75 15.55 2.68
C ASN A 115 0.63 15.96 2.14
N MET A 116 1.40 14.98 1.70
CA MET A 116 2.77 15.15 1.28
C MET A 116 2.93 16.03 0.02
N GLU A 117 1.91 16.12 -0.84
CA GLU A 117 1.94 17.01 -2.02
C GLU A 117 1.99 18.48 -1.61
N ARG A 118 1.52 18.82 -0.40
CA ARG A 118 1.52 20.18 0.17
C ARG A 118 2.75 20.47 1.03
N THR A 119 3.73 19.56 1.07
CA THR A 119 4.96 19.72 1.84
C THR A 119 6.15 20.07 0.94
N PRO A 120 7.18 20.76 1.46
CA PRO A 120 8.43 20.94 0.72
C PRO A 120 9.01 19.59 0.28
N ALA A 121 9.57 19.55 -0.92
CA ALA A 121 10.23 18.36 -1.45
C ALA A 121 11.74 18.58 -1.53
N VAL A 122 12.51 17.58 -1.11
CA VAL A 122 13.97 17.56 -1.16
C VAL A 122 14.45 16.71 -2.33
N ALA A 123 15.48 17.18 -3.04
CA ALA A 123 16.09 16.44 -4.13
C ALA A 123 17.08 15.39 -3.60
N VAL A 124 17.07 14.20 -4.20
CA VAL A 124 17.95 13.09 -3.88
C VAL A 124 18.59 12.60 -5.17
N ALA A 125 19.88 12.86 -5.32
CA ALA A 125 20.65 12.33 -6.43
C ALA A 125 20.93 10.83 -6.23
N ARG A 126 20.70 10.06 -7.29
CA ARG A 126 21.01 8.65 -7.47
C ARG A 126 21.49 8.43 -8.90
N PRO A 127 22.73 8.81 -9.24
CA PRO A 127 23.24 8.69 -10.61
C PRO A 127 23.18 7.25 -11.15
N ASP A 128 23.25 6.25 -10.25
CA ASP A 128 23.17 4.82 -10.57
C ASP A 128 21.74 4.31 -10.84
N ASN A 129 20.72 5.16 -10.69
CA ASN A 129 19.35 4.82 -11.08
C ASN A 129 19.19 4.83 -12.61
N VAL A 130 18.32 3.96 -13.11
CA VAL A 130 18.11 3.76 -14.54
C VAL A 130 17.24 4.88 -15.13
N ILE A 131 16.12 5.16 -14.46
CA ILE A 131 15.09 6.13 -14.85
C ILE A 131 15.13 7.35 -13.95
N LEU A 132 15.07 7.15 -12.62
CA LEU A 132 14.90 8.24 -11.64
C LEU A 132 16.25 8.65 -11.02
N ARG A 133 17.10 9.30 -11.81
CA ARG A 133 18.44 9.75 -11.36
C ARG A 133 18.42 10.89 -10.35
N ASP A 134 17.40 11.73 -10.41
CA ASP A 134 17.16 12.82 -9.46
C ASP A 134 15.72 12.72 -8.96
N VAL A 135 15.58 12.33 -7.69
CA VAL A 135 14.27 12.05 -7.10
C VAL A 135 13.90 13.15 -6.12
N ARG A 136 12.77 13.81 -6.35
CA ARG A 136 12.19 14.73 -5.36
C ARG A 136 11.23 13.97 -4.46
N ILE A 137 11.54 13.93 -3.17
CA ILE A 137 10.69 13.28 -2.16
C ILE A 137 10.22 14.32 -1.12
N PRO A 138 9.01 14.16 -0.55
CA PRO A 138 8.53 14.97 0.56
C PRO A 138 9.53 15.02 1.71
N GLN A 139 9.80 16.22 2.24
CA GLN A 139 10.80 16.45 3.27
C GLN A 139 10.53 15.61 4.53
N ILE A 140 9.26 15.42 4.90
CA ILE A 140 8.87 14.60 6.06
C ILE A 140 9.42 13.16 5.99
N LEU A 141 9.60 12.60 4.79
CA LEU A 141 10.17 11.26 4.60
C LEU A 141 11.69 11.20 4.85
N ARG A 142 12.37 12.35 4.94
CA ARG A 142 13.77 12.45 5.40
C ARG A 142 13.85 12.68 6.90
N ASP A 143 12.90 13.41 7.43
CA ASP A 143 12.93 13.87 8.82
C ASP A 143 12.34 12.83 9.79
N THR A 144 11.71 11.77 9.27
CA THR A 144 11.04 10.72 10.06
C THR A 144 11.41 9.32 9.60
N VAL A 145 11.18 8.33 10.46
CA VAL A 145 11.27 6.91 10.14
C VAL A 145 10.02 6.48 9.37
N LEU A 146 10.21 5.89 8.19
CA LEU A 146 9.09 5.47 7.34
C LEU A 146 8.61 4.06 7.69
N ILE A 147 7.33 3.93 8.02
CA ILE A 147 6.59 2.66 8.08
C ILE A 147 5.52 2.69 6.99
N THR A 148 5.50 1.69 6.11
CA THR A 148 4.51 1.63 5.01
C THR A 148 3.39 0.64 5.33
N VAL A 149 2.15 1.02 4.98
CA VAL A 149 0.95 0.23 5.25
C VAL A 149 0.19 -0.08 3.96
N PRO A 150 0.75 -0.93 3.07
CA PRO A 150 0.12 -1.29 1.81
C PRO A 150 -1.13 -2.15 2.00
N VAL A 151 -1.89 -2.33 0.94
CA VAL A 151 -3.02 -3.27 0.88
C VAL A 151 -2.71 -4.38 -0.09
N MET A 152 -3.05 -5.62 0.26
CA MET A 152 -2.93 -6.79 -0.60
C MET A 152 -3.90 -6.68 -1.79
N LYS A 153 -3.39 -6.44 -3.00
CA LYS A 153 -4.25 -6.34 -4.20
C LYS A 153 -3.54 -6.69 -5.50
N THR A 154 -4.31 -7.10 -6.51
CA THR A 154 -3.83 -7.19 -7.90
C THR A 154 -3.86 -5.82 -8.58
N HIS A 155 -3.04 -5.65 -9.62
CA HIS A 155 -2.87 -4.38 -10.32
C HIS A 155 -2.61 -4.56 -11.81
N ALA A 156 -3.36 -3.85 -12.65
CA ALA A 156 -3.35 -4.04 -14.10
C ALA A 156 -2.02 -3.72 -14.81
N LYS A 157 -1.09 -2.98 -14.17
CA LYS A 157 0.22 -2.64 -14.78
C LYS A 157 1.42 -3.33 -14.14
N THR A 158 1.28 -3.80 -12.90
CA THR A 158 2.41 -4.27 -12.08
C THR A 158 2.13 -5.67 -11.51
N VAL A 159 1.09 -6.35 -11.99
CA VAL A 159 0.57 -7.63 -11.47
C VAL A 159 -0.06 -7.51 -10.08
N ILE A 160 0.67 -6.96 -9.11
CA ILE A 160 0.23 -6.69 -7.74
C ILE A 160 0.46 -5.24 -7.33
N THR A 161 -0.20 -4.83 -6.23
CA THR A 161 0.30 -3.77 -5.36
C THR A 161 0.70 -4.39 -4.04
N GLY A 162 1.83 -3.95 -3.50
CA GLY A 162 2.36 -4.32 -2.20
C GLY A 162 3.19 -3.17 -1.62
N ALA A 163 4.10 -3.48 -0.71
CA ALA A 163 4.98 -2.51 -0.05
C ALA A 163 5.84 -1.71 -1.02
N LEU A 164 6.44 -2.38 -2.02
CA LEU A 164 7.33 -1.74 -3.00
C LEU A 164 6.57 -0.70 -3.82
N LYS A 165 5.37 -1.07 -4.27
CA LYS A 165 4.52 -0.17 -5.08
C LYS A 165 3.87 0.93 -4.26
N ASN A 166 3.66 0.74 -2.95
CA ASN A 166 3.07 1.79 -2.10
C ASN A 166 3.96 3.03 -2.01
N GLN A 167 5.28 2.86 -2.18
CA GLN A 167 6.24 3.98 -2.22
C GLN A 167 6.03 4.88 -3.43
N TRP A 168 5.32 4.42 -4.46
CA TRP A 168 4.96 5.27 -5.60
C TRP A 168 4.21 6.52 -5.17
N GLY A 169 3.43 6.46 -4.08
CA GLY A 169 2.76 7.62 -3.49
C GLY A 169 3.70 8.66 -2.86
N CYS A 170 5.00 8.38 -2.77
CA CYS A 170 6.01 9.30 -2.23
C CYS A 170 6.62 10.19 -3.32
N LEU A 171 6.24 10.01 -4.59
CA LEU A 171 6.57 10.93 -5.68
C LEU A 171 5.44 11.94 -5.88
N SER A 172 5.79 13.10 -6.45
CA SER A 172 4.82 14.12 -6.86
C SER A 172 3.70 13.56 -7.75
N LYS A 173 2.59 14.30 -7.82
CA LYS A 173 1.42 13.98 -8.64
C LYS A 173 1.73 13.63 -10.11
N MET A 174 2.82 14.17 -10.67
CA MET A 174 3.22 13.96 -12.08
C MET A 174 3.86 12.59 -12.36
N ARG A 175 3.95 11.70 -11.37
CA ARG A 175 4.51 10.34 -11.51
C ARG A 175 3.88 9.46 -12.59
N HIS A 176 2.70 9.78 -13.11
CA HIS A 176 2.05 9.00 -14.19
C HIS A 176 2.81 8.98 -15.52
N GLU A 177 3.77 9.89 -15.72
CA GLU A 177 4.63 9.94 -16.91
C GLU A 177 5.49 8.68 -17.07
N TYR A 178 5.82 8.02 -15.96
CA TYR A 178 6.68 6.83 -15.93
C TYR A 178 5.92 5.52 -16.16
N HIS A 179 4.63 5.55 -16.52
CA HIS A 179 3.82 4.33 -16.67
C HIS A 179 4.36 3.31 -17.69
N LEU A 180 5.15 3.74 -18.69
CA LEU A 180 5.76 2.83 -19.69
C LEU A 180 7.01 2.11 -19.18
N VAL A 181 7.64 2.65 -18.13
CA VAL A 181 8.88 2.15 -17.51
C VAL A 181 8.68 1.92 -16.02
N LEU A 182 7.44 1.61 -15.63
CA LEU A 182 6.99 1.66 -14.24
C LEU A 182 7.77 0.70 -13.35
N ASP A 183 8.09 -0.50 -13.83
CA ASP A 183 8.81 -1.48 -13.02
C ASP A 183 10.26 -1.04 -12.74
N ASP A 184 10.94 -0.36 -13.67
CA ASP A 184 12.29 0.20 -13.47
C ASP A 184 12.22 1.39 -12.52
N ALA A 185 11.29 2.32 -12.77
CA ALA A 185 11.07 3.49 -11.94
C ALA A 185 10.68 3.11 -10.49
N LEU A 186 9.90 2.04 -10.29
CA LEU A 186 9.61 1.51 -8.97
C LEU A 186 10.87 0.99 -8.27
N SER A 187 11.72 0.25 -8.97
CA SER A 187 12.98 -0.23 -8.40
C SER A 187 13.91 0.94 -8.03
N ASP A 188 13.99 1.98 -8.87
CA ASP A 188 14.77 3.19 -8.60
C ASP A 188 14.25 3.95 -7.39
N LEU A 189 12.93 4.06 -7.25
CA LEU A 189 12.30 4.74 -6.13
C LEU A 189 12.55 4.02 -4.82
N ASN A 190 12.49 2.68 -4.82
CA ASN A 190 12.77 1.87 -3.62
C ASN A 190 14.27 1.86 -3.24
N GLN A 191 15.18 2.38 -4.08
CA GLN A 191 16.56 2.73 -3.67
C GLN A 191 16.64 4.04 -2.86
N VAL A 192 15.63 4.90 -2.98
CA VAL A 192 15.58 6.22 -2.34
C VAL A 192 14.68 6.24 -1.12
N VAL A 193 13.47 5.72 -1.26
CA VAL A 193 12.44 5.70 -0.24
C VAL A 193 12.32 4.29 0.30
N ARG A 194 12.99 4.04 1.43
CA ARG A 194 13.06 2.71 2.06
C ARG A 194 12.29 2.72 3.38
N PRO A 195 11.14 2.04 3.48
CA PRO A 195 10.50 1.84 4.77
C PRO A 195 11.39 0.94 5.64
N VAL A 196 11.46 1.24 6.95
CA VAL A 196 12.13 0.35 7.92
C VAL A 196 11.25 -0.84 8.30
N LEU A 197 9.94 -0.70 8.09
CA LEU A 197 8.93 -1.71 8.39
C LEU A 197 7.77 -1.56 7.41
N SER A 198 7.26 -2.68 6.93
CA SER A 198 6.11 -2.78 6.06
C SER A 198 5.05 -3.64 6.73
N VAL A 199 3.87 -3.07 7.00
CA VAL A 199 2.72 -3.75 7.64
C VAL A 199 1.57 -3.81 6.65
N MET A 200 1.38 -4.95 6.00
CA MET A 200 0.39 -5.10 4.94
C MET A 200 -0.98 -5.45 5.49
N ASP A 201 -1.96 -4.66 5.08
CA ASP A 201 -3.37 -4.97 5.25
C ASP A 201 -3.79 -6.03 4.22
N GLY A 202 -3.94 -7.26 4.69
CA GLY A 202 -4.56 -8.37 3.98
C GLY A 202 -5.90 -8.78 4.59
N THR A 203 -6.59 -7.90 5.33
CA THR A 203 -7.92 -8.21 5.87
C THR A 203 -8.91 -8.39 4.72
N VAL A 204 -9.19 -7.28 4.04
CA VAL A 204 -9.91 -7.20 2.77
C VAL A 204 -8.95 -6.68 1.72
N GLY A 205 -8.52 -7.54 0.81
CA GLY A 205 -7.77 -7.17 -0.38
C GLY A 205 -8.67 -6.77 -1.55
N LEU A 206 -8.04 -6.49 -2.71
CA LEU A 206 -8.74 -6.19 -3.96
C LEU A 206 -8.20 -7.04 -5.11
N GLU A 207 -9.06 -7.83 -5.74
CA GLU A 207 -8.71 -8.66 -6.90
C GLU A 207 -9.30 -8.13 -8.21
N GLY A 208 -8.89 -8.70 -9.34
CA GLY A 208 -9.31 -8.27 -10.68
C GLY A 208 -8.74 -6.91 -11.08
N ASN A 209 -9.55 -6.06 -11.71
CA ASN A 209 -9.07 -4.83 -12.37
C ASN A 209 -8.82 -3.66 -11.39
N GLY A 210 -8.02 -3.92 -10.34
CA GLY A 210 -7.49 -2.92 -9.44
C GLY A 210 -6.55 -1.91 -10.15
N PRO A 211 -6.36 -0.70 -9.58
CA PRO A 211 -6.82 -0.28 -8.26
C PRO A 211 -8.23 0.36 -8.24
N LYS A 212 -8.81 0.67 -9.42
CA LYS A 212 -10.03 1.51 -9.54
C LYS A 212 -11.31 0.74 -9.92
N SER A 213 -11.19 -0.52 -10.33
CA SER A 213 -12.32 -1.35 -10.80
C SER A 213 -12.16 -2.83 -10.40
N GLY A 214 -11.72 -3.08 -9.16
CA GLY A 214 -11.51 -4.42 -8.62
C GLY A 214 -12.65 -4.92 -7.75
N ARG A 215 -12.63 -6.20 -7.38
CA ARG A 215 -13.60 -6.83 -6.47
C ARG A 215 -12.93 -7.04 -5.11
N PRO A 216 -13.57 -6.63 -4.00
CA PRO A 216 -13.05 -6.94 -2.68
C PRO A 216 -12.91 -8.45 -2.46
N ARG A 217 -11.82 -8.86 -1.81
CA ARG A 217 -11.50 -10.27 -1.51
C ARG A 217 -11.06 -10.37 -0.05
N LEU A 218 -11.75 -11.19 0.74
CA LEU A 218 -11.29 -11.50 2.10
C LEU A 218 -10.02 -12.33 2.00
N ALA A 219 -8.94 -11.85 2.62
CA ALA A 219 -7.69 -12.58 2.74
C ALA A 219 -7.35 -12.90 4.21
N ASP A 220 -8.03 -12.25 5.16
CA ASP A 220 -8.04 -12.58 6.59
C ASP A 220 -6.64 -12.70 7.20
N ARG A 221 -5.73 -11.79 6.84
CA ARG A 221 -4.35 -11.81 7.33
C ARG A 221 -3.72 -10.44 7.44
N ILE A 222 -2.73 -10.33 8.32
CA ILE A 222 -1.79 -9.22 8.36
C ILE A 222 -0.40 -9.78 8.05
N LEU A 223 0.33 -9.14 7.15
CA LEU A 223 1.73 -9.49 6.90
C LEU A 223 2.63 -8.37 7.42
N CYS A 224 3.78 -8.73 7.98
CA CYS A 224 4.73 -7.75 8.48
C CYS A 224 6.18 -8.17 8.20
N SER A 225 7.00 -7.22 7.75
CA SER A 225 8.43 -7.45 7.54
C SER A 225 9.20 -6.13 7.50
N SER A 226 10.48 -6.17 7.87
CA SER A 226 11.44 -5.10 7.60
C SER A 226 12.03 -5.16 6.18
N ASP A 227 11.80 -6.25 5.44
CA ASP A 227 12.20 -6.42 4.04
C ASP A 227 10.96 -6.33 3.13
N PRO A 228 10.78 -5.22 2.38
CA PRO A 228 9.62 -5.04 1.52
C PRO A 228 9.60 -5.99 0.31
N VAL A 229 10.76 -6.49 -0.14
CA VAL A 229 10.84 -7.48 -1.23
C VAL A 229 10.39 -8.84 -0.73
N ALA A 230 10.84 -9.24 0.47
CA ALA A 230 10.42 -10.49 1.10
C ALA A 230 8.91 -10.47 1.39
N LEU A 231 8.40 -9.34 1.89
CA LEU A 231 6.96 -9.17 2.13
C LEU A 231 6.13 -9.33 0.85
N ASP A 232 6.50 -8.65 -0.23
CA ASP A 232 5.77 -8.71 -1.50
C ASP A 232 5.91 -10.10 -2.18
N THR A 233 7.02 -10.80 -1.95
CA THR A 233 7.21 -12.21 -2.37
C THR A 233 6.24 -13.14 -1.66
N VAL A 234 6.16 -13.04 -0.32
CA VAL A 234 5.23 -13.86 0.48
C VAL A 234 3.77 -13.50 0.19
N GLN A 235 3.47 -12.21 -0.02
CA GLN A 235 2.17 -11.75 -0.50
C GLN A 235 1.78 -12.47 -1.80
N ALA A 236 2.68 -12.47 -2.80
CA ALA A 236 2.39 -13.07 -4.10
C ALA A 236 2.05 -14.56 -3.97
N ILE A 237 2.81 -15.30 -3.17
CA ILE A 237 2.53 -16.73 -2.88
C ILE A 237 1.17 -16.89 -2.20
N CYS A 238 0.87 -16.09 -1.16
CA CYS A 238 -0.44 -16.10 -0.51
C CYS A 238 -1.60 -15.83 -1.49
N MET A 239 -1.37 -15.02 -2.53
CA MET A 239 -2.37 -14.70 -3.56
C MET A 239 -2.47 -15.76 -4.67
N GLY A 240 -1.62 -16.79 -4.65
CA GLY A 240 -1.52 -17.78 -5.74
C GLY A 240 -0.84 -17.23 -7.00
N ILE A 241 0.04 -16.24 -6.85
CA ILE A 241 0.77 -15.58 -7.93
C ILE A 241 2.25 -15.94 -7.79
N ASP A 242 2.86 -16.40 -8.88
CA ASP A 242 4.30 -16.66 -8.94
C ASP A 242 5.09 -15.34 -8.78
N PRO A 243 5.91 -15.18 -7.71
CA PRO A 243 6.72 -13.99 -7.49
C PRO A 243 7.67 -13.68 -8.65
N ALA A 244 8.17 -14.70 -9.36
CA ALA A 244 9.10 -14.52 -10.49
C ALA A 244 8.43 -13.82 -11.68
N ARG A 245 7.10 -13.78 -11.72
CA ARG A 245 6.32 -13.11 -12.80
C ARG A 245 6.01 -11.65 -12.50
N ILE A 246 6.56 -11.07 -11.43
CA ILE A 246 6.32 -9.70 -10.99
C ILE A 246 7.57 -8.85 -11.28
N PRO A 247 7.61 -8.07 -12.38
CA PRO A 247 8.88 -7.51 -12.85
C PRO A 247 9.55 -6.53 -11.88
N HIS A 248 8.79 -5.60 -11.28
CA HIS A 248 9.37 -4.69 -10.28
C HIS A 248 9.89 -5.41 -9.03
N LEU A 249 9.27 -6.53 -8.62
CA LEU A 249 9.73 -7.32 -7.48
C LEU A 249 11.09 -7.94 -7.77
N VAL A 250 11.22 -8.59 -8.93
CA VAL A 250 12.48 -9.19 -9.41
C VAL A 250 13.58 -8.12 -9.50
N ARG A 251 13.29 -6.98 -10.13
CA ARG A 251 14.25 -5.87 -10.26
C ARG A 251 14.70 -5.30 -8.91
N CYS A 252 13.80 -5.21 -7.93
CA CYS A 252 14.17 -4.76 -6.59
C CYS A 252 15.13 -5.76 -5.92
N ALA A 253 14.88 -7.06 -6.06
CA ALA A 253 15.74 -8.11 -5.52
C ALA A 253 17.13 -8.13 -6.18
N GLU A 254 17.19 -8.06 -7.52
CA GLU A 254 18.45 -8.00 -8.29
C GLU A 254 19.33 -6.81 -7.90
N ARG A 255 18.70 -5.71 -7.48
CA ARG A 255 19.39 -4.50 -7.03
C ARG A 255 19.68 -4.46 -5.53
N GLY A 256 19.52 -5.59 -4.84
CA GLY A 256 19.86 -5.75 -3.43
C GLY A 256 18.99 -4.92 -2.48
N ILE A 257 17.77 -4.56 -2.88
CA ILE A 257 16.81 -3.85 -2.02
C ILE A 257 16.27 -4.79 -0.93
N GLY A 258 16.15 -6.08 -1.24
CA GLY A 258 15.66 -7.11 -0.33
C GLY A 258 15.70 -8.50 -0.97
N VAL A 259 15.09 -9.49 -0.33
CA VAL A 259 15.18 -10.90 -0.71
C VAL A 259 13.89 -11.38 -1.36
N ALA A 260 13.95 -11.83 -2.62
CA ALA A 260 12.84 -12.49 -3.31
C ALA A 260 12.94 -14.02 -3.36
N ASP A 261 14.10 -14.58 -2.99
CA ASP A 261 14.29 -16.03 -2.93
C ASP A 261 13.57 -16.60 -1.71
N ARG A 262 12.47 -17.33 -1.95
CA ARG A 262 11.63 -17.96 -0.92
C ARG A 262 12.41 -18.85 0.05
N THR A 263 13.49 -19.50 -0.39
CA THR A 263 14.32 -20.38 0.46
C THR A 263 15.16 -19.59 1.48
N ARG A 264 15.32 -18.29 1.24
CA ARG A 264 16.00 -17.33 2.10
C ARG A 264 15.04 -16.44 2.89
N ILE A 265 13.75 -16.75 2.88
CA ILE A 265 12.73 -16.06 3.68
C ILE A 265 12.26 -17.02 4.78
N ASP A 266 12.50 -16.65 6.03
CA ASP A 266 11.90 -17.26 7.20
C ASP A 266 10.49 -16.70 7.38
N VAL A 267 9.49 -17.58 7.44
CA VAL A 267 8.09 -17.20 7.60
C VAL A 267 7.57 -17.67 8.95
N ARG A 268 7.01 -16.74 9.73
CA ARG A 268 6.35 -17.03 11.01
C ARG A 268 4.85 -16.86 10.87
N GLY A 269 4.08 -17.70 11.57
CA GLY A 269 2.62 -17.74 11.47
C GLY A 269 2.15 -18.68 10.38
N LEU A 270 1.21 -18.24 9.54
CA LEU A 270 0.67 -19.05 8.43
C LEU A 270 1.74 -19.38 7.40
N VAL A 271 1.82 -20.65 7.01
CA VAL A 271 2.65 -21.08 5.89
C VAL A 271 2.01 -20.58 4.58
N PRO A 272 2.69 -19.74 3.77
CA PRO A 272 2.08 -19.12 2.58
C PRO A 272 1.57 -20.13 1.57
N GLU A 273 2.30 -21.22 1.36
CA GLU A 273 1.99 -22.28 0.40
C GLU A 273 0.77 -23.11 0.82
N GLU A 274 0.48 -23.21 2.12
CA GLU A 274 -0.64 -23.98 2.67
C GLU A 274 -1.88 -23.12 2.93
N SER A 275 -1.70 -21.80 2.99
CA SER A 275 -2.75 -20.82 3.32
C SER A 275 -3.12 -19.93 2.14
N VAL A 276 -2.96 -20.42 0.91
CA VAL A 276 -3.23 -19.66 -0.32
C VAL A 276 -4.69 -19.23 -0.39
N VAL A 277 -4.91 -17.93 -0.59
CA VAL A 277 -6.19 -17.35 -0.97
C VAL A 277 -6.01 -16.84 -2.39
N PRO A 278 -6.48 -17.57 -3.42
CA PRO A 278 -6.28 -17.15 -4.79
C PRO A 278 -6.93 -15.80 -5.08
N PHE A 279 -6.19 -14.89 -5.70
CA PHE A 279 -6.71 -13.62 -6.23
C PHE A 279 -6.85 -13.71 -7.74
N LEU A 280 -7.96 -13.18 -8.26
CA LEU A 280 -8.10 -12.99 -9.70
C LEU A 280 -7.07 -11.97 -10.21
N PRO A 281 -6.25 -12.33 -11.22
CA PRO A 281 -5.29 -11.40 -11.80
C PRO A 281 -6.01 -10.24 -12.49
N ALA A 282 -5.37 -9.08 -12.48
CA ALA A 282 -5.87 -7.91 -13.18
C ALA A 282 -5.77 -8.08 -14.70
N ARG A 283 -6.81 -7.65 -15.41
CA ARG A 283 -6.81 -7.49 -16.88
C ARG A 283 -6.83 -6.00 -17.23
N HIS A 284 -6.37 -5.66 -18.43
CA HIS A 284 -6.54 -4.28 -18.91
C HIS A 284 -8.03 -4.00 -19.16
N ASN A 285 -8.56 -2.97 -18.49
CA ASN A 285 -9.90 -2.45 -18.77
C ASN A 285 -9.87 -1.45 -19.95
N ALA A 286 -11.03 -1.02 -20.43
CA ALA A 286 -11.14 -0.13 -21.59
C ALA A 286 -10.31 1.16 -21.43
N VAL A 287 -10.39 1.80 -20.26
CA VAL A 287 -9.61 3.02 -19.95
C VAL A 287 -8.10 2.74 -20.03
N SER A 288 -7.62 1.65 -19.42
CA SER A 288 -6.20 1.28 -19.46
C SER A 288 -5.73 0.89 -20.87
N MET A 289 -6.59 0.27 -21.68
CA MET A 289 -6.26 -0.07 -23.06
C MET A 289 -6.11 1.19 -23.92
N VAL A 290 -7.07 2.10 -23.84
CA VAL A 290 -7.01 3.40 -24.55
C VAL A 290 -5.80 4.21 -24.08
N GLU A 291 -5.55 4.30 -22.78
CA GLU A 291 -4.37 4.99 -22.24
C GLU A 291 -3.08 4.42 -22.84
N ASN A 292 -2.94 3.09 -22.87
CA ASN A 292 -1.74 2.43 -23.41
C ASN A 292 -1.57 2.69 -24.92
N VAL A 293 -2.65 2.67 -25.70
CA VAL A 293 -2.60 2.99 -27.14
C VAL A 293 -2.18 4.46 -27.35
N LEU A 294 -2.81 5.40 -26.64
CA LEU A 294 -2.49 6.81 -26.77
C LEU A 294 -1.04 7.10 -26.39
N ARG A 295 -0.53 6.48 -25.31
CA ARG A 295 0.86 6.65 -24.84
C ARG A 295 1.91 6.11 -25.81
N LYS A 296 1.56 5.10 -26.60
CA LYS A 296 2.45 4.51 -27.62
C LYS A 296 2.34 5.19 -28.99
N SER A 297 1.39 6.10 -29.18
CA SER A 297 1.16 6.76 -30.47
C SER A 297 1.94 8.07 -30.61
N SER A 298 2.08 8.55 -31.85
CA SER A 298 2.61 9.88 -32.16
C SER A 298 1.74 11.02 -31.60
N LEU A 299 0.49 10.74 -31.23
CA LEU A 299 -0.45 11.70 -30.64
C LEU A 299 -0.27 11.88 -29.13
N LYS A 300 0.70 11.21 -28.50
CA LYS A 300 0.97 11.32 -27.05
C LYS A 300 0.99 12.78 -26.58
N ARG A 301 1.74 13.66 -27.25
CA ARG A 301 1.86 15.07 -26.87
C ARG A 301 0.52 15.80 -26.92
N LEU A 302 -0.30 15.51 -27.93
CA LEU A 302 -1.62 16.12 -28.07
C LEU A 302 -2.55 15.73 -26.92
N PHE A 303 -2.56 14.46 -26.50
CA PHE A 303 -3.52 13.97 -25.50
C PHE A 303 -3.07 14.15 -24.05
N PHE A 304 -1.77 14.13 -23.77
CA PHE A 304 -1.26 14.18 -22.39
C PHE A 304 -0.66 15.54 -22.00
N ASP A 305 -0.21 16.33 -22.98
CA ASP A 305 0.51 17.60 -22.70
C ASP A 305 -0.35 18.84 -23.05
N THR A 306 -1.63 18.65 -23.39
CA THR A 306 -2.59 19.73 -23.70
C THR A 306 -3.83 19.67 -22.81
N PRO A 307 -4.71 20.69 -22.83
CA PRO A 307 -5.99 20.65 -22.09
C PRO A 307 -6.91 19.48 -22.43
N ILE A 308 -6.71 18.80 -23.57
CA ILE A 308 -7.42 17.56 -23.93
C ILE A 308 -7.26 16.49 -22.84
N PHE A 309 -6.13 16.47 -22.14
CA PHE A 309 -5.90 15.57 -21.04
C PHE A 309 -7.01 15.64 -19.99
N ARG A 310 -7.52 16.85 -19.69
CA ARG A 310 -8.62 17.05 -18.73
C ARG A 310 -9.92 16.36 -19.18
N ILE A 311 -10.18 16.33 -20.49
CA ILE A 311 -11.33 15.62 -21.07
C ILE A 311 -11.15 14.11 -20.90
N CYS A 312 -9.95 13.58 -21.16
CA CYS A 312 -9.64 12.17 -20.93
C CYS A 312 -9.81 11.78 -19.46
N LEU A 313 -9.36 12.63 -18.52
CA LEU A 313 -9.54 12.42 -17.09
C LEU A 313 -11.03 12.41 -16.70
N LEU A 314 -11.83 13.33 -17.25
CA LEU A 314 -13.28 13.36 -17.01
C LEU A 314 -13.96 12.09 -17.54
N GLY A 315 -13.64 11.66 -18.76
CA GLY A 315 -14.16 10.42 -19.34
C GLY A 315 -13.81 9.19 -18.50
N ALA A 316 -12.58 9.11 -17.98
CA ALA A 316 -12.19 8.05 -17.05
C ALA A 316 -13.02 8.08 -15.76
N LYS A 317 -13.24 9.25 -15.14
CA LYS A 317 -14.08 9.38 -13.94
C LYS A 317 -15.52 8.90 -14.20
N VAL A 318 -16.11 9.29 -15.34
CA VAL A 318 -17.47 8.86 -15.72
C VAL A 318 -17.52 7.33 -15.87
N TYR A 319 -16.56 6.74 -16.58
CA TYR A 319 -16.48 5.28 -16.73
C TYR A 319 -16.45 4.56 -15.38
N TYR A 320 -15.59 4.98 -14.46
CA TYR A 320 -15.49 4.33 -13.14
C TYR A 320 -16.75 4.51 -12.30
N ARG A 321 -17.41 5.67 -12.37
CA ARG A 321 -18.69 5.91 -11.67
C ARG A 321 -19.81 5.01 -12.20
N LEU A 322 -19.89 4.83 -13.53
CA LEU A 322 -20.84 3.90 -14.15
C LEU A 322 -20.54 2.46 -13.75
N TRP A 323 -19.27 2.05 -13.81
CA TRP A 323 -18.86 0.70 -13.38
C TRP A 323 -19.24 0.44 -11.91
N VAL A 324 -19.03 1.41 -11.02
CA VAL A 324 -19.46 1.31 -9.62
C VAL A 324 -20.97 1.15 -9.49
N ALA A 325 -21.74 1.97 -10.21
CA ALA A 325 -23.20 1.96 -10.14
C ALA A 325 -23.79 0.61 -10.59
N ILE A 326 -23.19 -0.01 -11.60
CA ILE A 326 -23.69 -1.23 -12.25
C ILE A 326 -23.15 -2.51 -11.58
N TYR A 327 -21.85 -2.56 -11.28
CA TYR A 327 -21.17 -3.82 -10.94
C TYR A 327 -20.64 -3.90 -9.49
N ALA A 328 -20.21 -2.78 -8.91
CA ALA A 328 -19.43 -2.85 -7.67
C ALA A 328 -20.28 -2.95 -6.39
N LYS A 329 -21.47 -2.34 -6.39
CA LYS A 329 -22.31 -2.18 -5.18
C LYS A 329 -22.64 -3.50 -4.48
N GLN A 330 -22.89 -4.58 -5.23
CA GLN A 330 -23.22 -5.88 -4.63
C GLN A 330 -22.05 -6.45 -3.83
N HIS A 331 -20.83 -6.42 -4.38
CA HIS A 331 -19.65 -6.92 -3.70
C HIS A 331 -19.33 -6.10 -2.45
N TRP A 332 -19.53 -4.78 -2.50
CA TRP A 332 -19.27 -3.91 -1.35
C TRP A 332 -20.27 -4.13 -0.23
N ARG A 333 -21.56 -4.36 -0.55
CA ARG A 333 -22.58 -4.66 0.46
C ARG A 333 -22.20 -5.90 1.29
N ARG A 334 -21.69 -6.96 0.65
CA ARG A 334 -21.24 -8.16 1.35
C ARG A 334 -20.10 -7.86 2.34
N ILE A 335 -19.09 -7.10 1.93
CA ILE A 335 -17.98 -6.75 2.82
C ILE A 335 -18.39 -5.78 3.93
N ARG A 336 -19.25 -4.79 3.63
CA ARG A 336 -19.77 -3.85 4.64
C ARG A 336 -20.67 -4.54 5.66
N ALA A 337 -21.29 -5.66 5.30
CA ALA A 337 -22.07 -6.49 6.21
C ALA A 337 -21.22 -7.47 7.02
N HIS A 338 -19.93 -7.63 6.71
CA HIS A 338 -19.03 -8.53 7.45
C HIS A 338 -18.94 -8.09 8.92
N GLU A 339 -19.02 -9.03 9.86
CA GLU A 339 -19.11 -8.73 11.29
C GLU A 339 -17.84 -8.04 11.81
N VAL A 340 -16.67 -8.55 11.42
CA VAL A 340 -15.36 -7.98 11.81
C VAL A 340 -15.03 -6.69 11.05
N TYR A 341 -14.99 -6.73 9.71
CA TYR A 341 -14.48 -5.61 8.92
C TYR A 341 -15.53 -4.56 8.56
N GLY A 342 -16.80 -4.94 8.49
CA GLY A 342 -17.89 -4.06 8.07
C GLY A 342 -18.12 -2.83 8.95
N PRO A 343 -18.03 -2.91 10.29
CA PRO A 343 -18.29 -1.80 11.20
C PRO A 343 -17.53 -0.52 10.84
N GLN A 344 -16.29 -0.61 10.36
CA GLN A 344 -15.42 0.54 10.10
C GLN A 344 -15.93 1.53 9.04
N TRP A 345 -16.97 1.17 8.29
CA TRP A 345 -17.61 2.00 7.26
C TRP A 345 -19.09 2.30 7.57
N ARG A 346 -19.49 2.21 8.84
CA ARG A 346 -20.79 2.64 9.34
C ARG A 346 -20.64 4.00 10.03
N ASP A 347 -21.66 4.84 9.91
CA ASP A 347 -21.61 6.22 10.42
C ASP A 347 -21.59 6.28 11.96
N ASP A 348 -22.07 5.22 12.62
CA ASP A 348 -22.13 5.05 14.08
C ASP A 348 -20.86 4.40 14.66
N TRP A 349 -19.88 4.03 13.84
CA TRP A 349 -18.69 3.33 14.34
C TRP A 349 -17.73 4.25 15.09
N THR A 350 -17.55 3.97 16.38
CA THR A 350 -16.77 4.80 17.30
C THR A 350 -15.28 4.48 17.35
N GLY A 351 -14.80 3.52 16.56
CA GLY A 351 -13.40 3.09 16.57
C GLY A 351 -13.18 1.76 17.29
N LEU A 352 -11.91 1.39 17.42
CA LEU A 352 -11.51 0.32 18.35
C LEU A 352 -11.68 0.82 19.80
N SER A 353 -12.17 -0.05 20.69
CA SER A 353 -12.24 0.27 22.13
C SER A 353 -10.85 0.64 22.67
N SER A 354 -10.79 1.63 23.56
CA SER A 354 -9.54 2.03 24.24
C SER A 354 -8.98 0.93 25.14
N THR A 355 -9.81 -0.03 25.55
CA THR A 355 -9.37 -1.20 26.31
C THR A 355 -8.90 -2.29 25.34
N PRO A 356 -7.63 -2.75 25.41
CA PRO A 356 -7.19 -3.92 24.64
C PRO A 356 -7.97 -5.16 25.10
N PRO A 357 -8.27 -6.11 24.20
CA PRO A 357 -8.90 -7.37 24.59
C PRO A 357 -7.92 -8.17 25.46
N SER A 358 -8.45 -9.02 26.35
CA SER A 358 -7.64 -9.89 27.19
C SER A 358 -6.77 -10.80 26.31
N PRO A 359 -5.52 -11.13 26.68
CA PRO A 359 -4.70 -12.09 25.93
C PRO A 359 -5.30 -13.50 25.84
N HIS A 360 -6.45 -13.75 26.50
CA HIS A 360 -7.16 -15.01 26.53
C HIS A 360 -8.50 -15.01 25.75
N ASP A 361 -8.85 -13.92 25.06
CA ASP A 361 -10.07 -13.81 24.25
C ASP A 361 -9.85 -14.14 22.76
#